data_AF-A0A6F8PSJ9-F1
#
_entry.id   AF-A0A6F8PSJ9-F1
#
_cell.length_a   1.000
_cell.length_b   1.000
_cell.length_c   1.000
_cell.angle_alpha   90.00
_cell.angle_beta   90.00
_cell.angle_gamma   90.00
#
_symmetry.space_group_name_H-M   'P 1'
#
loop_
_entity.id
_entity.type
_entity.pdbx_description
1 polymer ?
#
loop_
_entity_poly.entity_id
_entity_poly.type
_entity_poly.pdbx_seq_one_letter_code
_entity_poly.pdbx_strand_id
1 'polypeptide(L)' 'MLSIAELTKRVQEQAKPRTHEERVRLLKKSRILNEDGTVNKFFTTIQPIEGHRRSVQTRLTGCTEN' A
#
# COMPACT_ATOMS: atom_id res chain seq x y z
N MET A 1 -12.74 3.07 21.18
CA MET A 1 -11.80 2.71 20.10
C MET A 1 -12.15 1.32 19.62
N LEU A 2 -12.20 1.07 18.32
CA LEU A 2 -12.41 -0.28 17.77
C LEU A 2 -11.12 -1.09 17.93
N SER A 3 -11.24 -2.37 18.26
CA SER A 3 -10.10 -3.30 18.27
C SER A 3 -9.62 -3.58 16.85
N ILE A 4 -8.36 -4.02 16.72
CA ILE A 4 -7.77 -4.43 15.43
C ILE A 4 -8.60 -5.55 14.79
N ALA A 5 -9.14 -6.48 15.60
CA ALA A 5 -9.98 -7.57 15.13
C ALA A 5 -11.30 -7.06 14.51
N GLU A 6 -11.98 -6.12 15.15
CA GLU A 6 -13.23 -5.53 14.64
C GLU A 6 -12.99 -4.68 13.40
N LEU A 7 -11.87 -3.95 13.33
CA LEU A 7 -11.47 -3.20 12.14
C LEU A 7 -11.22 -4.15 10.97
N THR A 8 -10.49 -5.24 11.21
CA THR A 8 -10.19 -6.25 10.18
C THR A 8 -11.46 -6.87 9.63
N LYS A 9 -12.39 -7.25 10.52
CA LYS A 9 -13.69 -7.81 10.13
C LYS A 9 -14.49 -6.85 9.25
N ARG A 10 -14.57 -5.57 9.63
CA ARG A 10 -15.28 -4.55 8.81
C ARG A 10 -14.63 -4.33 7.46
N VAL A 11 -13.31 -4.31 7.38
CA VAL A 11 -12.58 -4.18 6.11
C VAL A 11 -12.87 -5.38 5.20
N GLN A 12 -12.90 -6.60 5.76
CA GLN A 12 -13.22 -7.82 5.02
C GLN A 12 -14.69 -7.82 4.54
N GLU A 13 -15.64 -7.44 5.40
CA GLU A 13 -17.06 -7.34 5.02
C GLU A 13 -17.30 -6.29 3.93
N GLN A 14 -16.53 -5.20 3.93
CA GLN A 14 -16.60 -4.15 2.90
C GLN A 14 -15.76 -4.45 1.66
N ALA A 15 -14.96 -5.52 1.68
CA ALA A 15 -14.13 -5.92 0.55
C ALA A 15 -15.03 -6.50 -0.55
N LYS A 16 -15.51 -5.62 -1.45
CA LYS A 16 -16.22 -6.04 -2.65
C LYS A 16 -15.27 -6.88 -3.53
N PRO A 17 -15.72 -8.04 -4.06
CA PRO A 17 -15.00 -8.72 -5.11
C PRO A 17 -14.94 -7.77 -6.32
N ARG A 18 -13.72 -7.51 -6.78
CA ARG A 18 -13.47 -6.61 -7.92
C ARG A 18 -12.77 -7.39 -9.02
N THR A 19 -13.18 -7.13 -10.25
CA THR A 19 -12.49 -7.61 -11.45
C THR A 19 -11.07 -7.03 -11.51
N HIS A 20 -10.21 -7.63 -12.34
CA HIS A 20 -8.85 -7.15 -12.53
C HIS A 20 -8.82 -5.67 -12.95
N GLU A 21 -9.67 -5.29 -13.90
CA GLU A 21 -9.77 -3.92 -14.44
C GLU A 21 -10.18 -2.90 -13.38
N GLU A 22 -11.16 -3.25 -12.53
CA GLU A 22 -11.60 -2.38 -11.44
C GLU A 22 -10.50 -2.16 -10.40
N ARG A 23 -9.70 -3.19 -10.12
CA ARG A 23 -8.53 -3.04 -9.23
C ARG A 23 -7.50 -2.12 -9.86
N VAL A 24 -7.14 -2.31 -11.12
CA VAL A 24 -6.17 -1.45 -11.83
C VAL A 24 -6.67 0.00 -11.85
N ARG A 25 -7.95 0.22 -12.15
CA ARG A 25 -8.56 1.56 -12.12
C ARG A 25 -8.46 2.22 -10.75
N LEU A 26 -8.72 1.47 -9.67
CA LEU A 26 -8.60 1.99 -8.31
C LEU A 26 -7.14 2.34 -7.96
N LEU A 27 -6.19 1.49 -8.33
CA LEU A 27 -4.78 1.71 -8.07
C LEU A 27 -4.23 2.92 -8.83
N LYS A 28 -4.69 3.15 -10.06
CA LYS A 28 -4.42 4.39 -10.81
C LYS A 28 -5.03 5.61 -10.12
N LYS A 29 -6.31 5.53 -9.73
CA LYS A 29 -7.02 6.60 -9.02
C LYS A 29 -6.34 6.98 -7.70
N SER A 30 -5.80 6.01 -6.97
CA SER A 30 -5.07 6.23 -5.72
C SER A 30 -3.60 6.65 -5.94
N ARG A 31 -3.17 6.91 -7.18
CA ARG A 31 -1.80 7.29 -7.55
C ARG A 31 -0.74 6.26 -7.14
N ILE A 32 -1.13 5.01 -6.98
CA ILE A 32 -0.22 3.87 -6.72
C ILE A 32 0.39 3.40 -8.04
N LEU A 33 -0.43 3.32 -9.08
CA LEU A 33 0.01 3.05 -10.45
C LEU A 33 -0.06 4.32 -11.30
N ASN A 34 0.87 4.42 -12.24
CA ASN A 34 0.86 5.39 -13.32
C ASN A 34 -0.12 4.95 -14.42
N GLU A 35 -0.37 5.81 -15.41
CA GLU A 35 -1.29 5.51 -16.51
C GLU A 35 -0.81 4.38 -17.42
N ASP A 36 0.50 4.16 -17.51
CA ASP A 36 1.12 3.04 -18.22
C ASP A 36 1.05 1.70 -17.44
N GLY A 37 0.51 1.71 -16.23
CA GLY A 37 0.43 0.53 -15.36
C GLY A 37 1.69 0.24 -14.54
N THR A 38 2.73 1.08 -14.64
CA THR A 38 3.92 0.98 -13.79
C THR A 38 3.66 1.54 -12.39
N VAL A 39 4.44 1.10 -11.39
CA VAL A 39 4.33 1.63 -10.02
C VAL A 39 4.81 3.08 -9.98
N ASN A 40 4.01 3.95 -9.36
CA ASN A 40 4.41 5.33 -9.13
C ASN A 40 5.59 5.39 -8.16
N LYS A 41 6.72 5.94 -8.63
CA LYS A 41 7.94 6.11 -7.83
C LYS A 41 7.71 6.82 -6.48
N PHE A 42 6.72 7.72 -6.41
CA PHE A 42 6.41 8.46 -5.19
C PHE A 42 5.59 7.65 -4.18
N PHE A 43 4.93 6.57 -4.60
CA PHE A 43 4.23 5.68 -3.68
C PHE A 43 5.22 4.89 -2.80
N THR A 44 6.33 4.47 -3.38
CA THR A 44 7.37 3.70 -2.67
C THR A 44 8.44 4.57 -2.03
N THR A 45 8.46 5.87 -2.34
CA THR A 45 9.42 6.79 -1.75
C THR A 45 8.88 7.28 -0.40
N ILE A 46 9.56 6.89 0.68
CA ILE A 46 9.35 7.51 1.98
C ILE A 46 9.87 8.94 1.87
N GLN A 47 8.97 9.91 1.73
CA GLN A 47 9.38 11.30 1.94
C GLN A 47 9.70 11.45 3.43
N PRO A 48 10.91 11.89 3.80
CA PRO A 48 11.23 12.16 5.18
C PRO A 48 10.25 13.24 5.66
N ILE A 49 9.37 12.88 6.59
CA ILE A 49 8.54 13.84 7.29
C ILE A 49 9.53 14.64 8.16
N GLU A 50 9.84 15.87 7.78
CA GLU A 50 10.65 16.78 8.59
C GLU A 50 9.98 16.92 9.97
N GLY A 51 10.55 16.26 10.98
CA GLY A 51 10.03 16.27 12.35
C GLY A 51 9.91 14.91 13.05
N HIS A 52 10.18 13.77 12.40
CA HIS A 52 10.22 12.47 13.09
C HIS A 52 11.55 11.75 12.86
N ARG A 53 12.57 12.10 13.64
CA ARG A 53 13.76 11.25 13.84
C ARG A 53 13.31 9.97 14.55
N ARG A 54 12.95 8.94 13.78
CA ARG A 54 13.11 7.56 14.20
C ARG A 54 14.09 6.91 13.23
N SER A 55 15.25 6.55 13.74
CA SER A 55 16.22 5.71 13.06
C SER A 55 15.58 4.35 12.79
N VAL A 56 15.01 4.17 11.60
CA VAL A 56 14.63 2.84 11.13
C VAL A 56 15.86 2.27 10.42
N GLN A 57 16.62 1.45 11.16
CA GLN A 57 17.62 0.55 10.60
C GLN A 57 16.91 -0.37 9.59
N THR A 58 17.02 -0.07 8.30
CA THR A 58 16.56 -0.97 7.22
C THR A 58 17.43 -2.22 7.23
N ARG A 59 16.94 -3.31 7.83
CA ARG A 59 17.35 -4.66 7.44
C ARG A 59 16.48 -5.07 6.26
N LEU A 60 16.93 -4.75 5.05
CA LEU A 60 16.51 -5.46 3.85
C LEU A 60 17.28 -6.78 3.85
N THR A 61 16.67 -7.84 4.37
CA THR A 61 17.14 -9.21 4.13
C THR A 61 15.97 -10.05 3.65
N GLY A 62 16.02 -10.44 2.38
CA GLY A 62 15.42 -11.68 1.90
C GLY A 62 14.08 -11.58 1.17
N CYS A 63 14.06 -10.98 -0.01
CA CYS A 63 13.23 -11.52 -1.10
C CYS A 63 14.19 -12.05 -2.17
N THR A 64 14.68 -13.27 -1.96
CA THR A 64 15.36 -14.04 -3.01
C THR A 64 14.31 -14.70 -3.87
N GLU A 65 14.42 -14.47 -5.18
CA GLU A 65 13.72 -15.17 -6.24
C GLU A 65 14.08 -16.66 -6.22
N ASN A 66 13.07 -17.52 -6.12
CA ASN A 66 12.90 -18.81 -6.83
C ASN A 66 11.60 -19.50 -6.39
#